data_AF-A0A925ZWG0-F1
#
_entry.id   AF-A0A925ZWG0-F1
#
_cell.length_a   1.000
_cell.length_b   1.000
_cell.length_c   1.000
_cell.angle_alpha   90.00
_cell.angle_beta   90.00
_cell.angle_gamma   90.00
#
_symmetry.space_group_name_H-M   'P 1'
#
loop_
_entity.id
_entity.type
_entity.pdbx_description
1 polymer ?
#
loop_
_entity_poly.entity_id
_entity_poly.type
_entity_poly.pdbx_seq_one_letter_code
_entity_poly.pdbx_strand_id
1 'polypeptide(L)'
;MNYAASRSYAPTSGKTDTPATLVAWPAVPPAAGLLLSVIIPARDEAENLPATLAALAAQTTLRGQPLDPASYEILVLANNCRDQTAAV
;
A
#
# COMPACT_ATOMS: atom_id res chain seq x y z
N MET A 1 -31.91 -22.48 4.28
CA MET A 1 -31.53 -21.16 3.70
C MET A 1 -30.68 -21.42 2.46
N ASN A 2 -31.27 -21.26 1.28
CA ASN A 2 -30.64 -21.55 -0.02
C ASN A 2 -29.98 -20.29 -0.58
N TYR A 3 -28.70 -20.39 -0.93
CA TYR A 3 -27.96 -19.36 -1.65
C TYR A 3 -28.31 -19.49 -3.15
N ALA A 4 -29.03 -18.52 -3.70
CA ALA A 4 -29.39 -18.51 -5.11
C ALA A 4 -28.17 -18.14 -5.96
N ALA A 5 -27.68 -19.12 -6.73
CA ALA A 5 -26.84 -18.88 -7.89
C ALA A 5 -27.73 -18.35 -9.03
N SER A 6 -27.41 -17.19 -9.60
CA SER A 6 -27.62 -16.84 -11.03
C SER A 6 -27.34 -15.36 -11.30
N ARG A 7 -26.07 -15.00 -11.49
CA ARG A 7 -25.74 -14.03 -12.54
C ARG A 7 -24.98 -14.80 -13.61
N SER A 8 -25.67 -15.09 -14.70
CA SER A 8 -25.12 -15.67 -15.91
C SER A 8 -24.10 -14.69 -16.48
N TYR A 9 -22.81 -14.98 -16.34
CA TYR A 9 -21.78 -14.30 -17.13
C TYR A 9 -21.83 -14.91 -18.54
N ALA A 10 -22.51 -14.22 -19.46
CA ALA A 10 -22.40 -14.52 -20.87
C ALA A 10 -21.04 -14.00 -21.37
N PRO A 11 -20.18 -14.83 -21.97
CA PRO A 11 -18.93 -14.35 -22.56
C PRO A 11 -19.26 -13.52 -23.79
N THR A 12 -19.33 -12.20 -23.66
CA THR A 12 -19.38 -11.31 -24.82
C THR A 12 -18.01 -11.30 -25.49
N SER A 13 -17.95 -11.87 -26.69
CA SER A 13 -16.98 -11.65 -27.78
C SER A 13 -15.51 -11.55 -27.39
N GLY A 14 -14.72 -12.53 -27.85
CA GLY A 14 -13.30 -12.72 -27.57
C GLY A 14 -12.48 -11.44 -27.69
N LYS A 15 -12.14 -10.85 -26.54
CA LYS A 15 -10.90 -10.12 -26.36
C LYS A 15 -9.89 -11.15 -25.87
N THR A 16 -8.82 -11.36 -26.64
CA THR A 16 -7.65 -12.09 -26.16
C THR A 16 -7.08 -11.29 -24.98
N ASP A 17 -7.47 -11.68 -23.75
CA ASP A 17 -6.79 -11.22 -22.55
C ASP A 17 -5.34 -11.71 -22.67
N THR A 18 -4.46 -10.78 -23.02
CA THR A 18 -3.02 -11.04 -22.99
C THR A 18 -2.71 -11.36 -21.54
N PRO A 19 -2.16 -12.56 -21.21
CA PRO A 19 -1.85 -12.86 -19.82
C PRO A 19 -0.93 -11.76 -19.31
N ALA A 20 -1.33 -11.12 -18.22
CA ALA A 20 -0.52 -10.08 -17.61
C ALA A 20 0.86 -10.69 -17.30
N THR A 21 1.89 -10.18 -17.97
CA THR A 21 3.26 -10.58 -17.68
C THR A 21 3.54 -10.20 -16.23
N LEU A 22 3.79 -11.20 -15.38
CA LEU A 22 4.30 -10.96 -14.04
C LEU A 22 5.68 -10.33 -14.20
N VAL A 23 5.75 -9.02 -13.99
CA VAL A 23 7.02 -8.34 -13.83
C VAL A 23 7.62 -8.85 -12.52
N ALA A 24 8.79 -9.48 -12.60
CA ALA A 24 9.53 -9.83 -11.41
C ALA A 24 9.84 -8.54 -10.64
N TRP A 25 9.25 -8.41 -9.45
CA TRP A 25 9.58 -7.30 -8.56
C TRP A 25 11.07 -7.42 -8.25
N PRO A 26 11.89 -6.36 -8.43
CA PRO A 26 13.30 -6.43 -8.10
C PRO A 26 13.40 -6.80 -6.62
N ALA A 27 14.01 -7.95 -6.33
CA ALA A 27 14.21 -8.43 -4.97
C ALA A 27 15.32 -7.61 -4.31
N VAL A 28 15.01 -6.36 -3.97
CA VAL A 28 15.84 -5.53 -3.12
C VAL A 28 15.66 -6.07 -1.70
N PRO A 29 16.72 -6.59 -1.06
CA PRO A 29 16.61 -7.03 0.32
C PRO A 29 16.28 -5.81 1.20
N PRO A 30 15.54 -5.99 2.30
CA PRO A 30 15.35 -4.94 3.28
C PRO A 30 16.68 -4.36 3.75
N ALA A 31 16.68 -3.09 4.15
CA ALA A 31 17.85 -2.50 4.78
C ALA A 31 18.27 -3.33 6.01
N ALA A 32 19.57 -3.54 6.21
CA ALA A 32 20.07 -4.44 7.25
C ALA A 32 19.65 -4.07 8.68
N GLY A 33 19.34 -2.79 8.92
CA GLY A 33 18.85 -2.28 10.21
C GLY A 33 17.33 -2.27 10.36
N LEU A 34 16.58 -2.66 9.33
CA LEU A 34 15.12 -2.62 9.35
C LEU A 34 14.56 -3.66 10.35
N LEU A 35 13.75 -3.19 11.29
CA LEU A 35 13.11 -4.03 12.31
C LEU A 35 11.61 -4.17 12.10
N LEU A 36 10.96 -3.16 11.50
CA LEU A 36 9.51 -3.13 11.32
C LEU A 36 9.11 -2.41 10.03
N SER A 37 7.98 -2.81 9.45
CA SER A 37 7.35 -2.12 8.32
C SER A 37 5.94 -1.68 8.71
N VAL A 38 5.61 -0.41 8.49
CA VAL A 38 4.25 0.13 8.64
C VAL A 38 3.61 0.16 7.25
N ILE A 39 2.51 -0.56 7.08
CA ILE A 39 1.79 -0.59 5.80
C ILE A 39 0.52 0.26 5.91
N ILE A 40 0.40 1.27 5.04
CA ILE A 40 -0.73 2.20 5.01
C ILE A 40 -1.50 2.02 3.71
N PRO A 41 -2.68 1.39 3.70
CA PRO A 41 -3.57 1.47 2.55
C PRO A 41 -4.14 2.89 2.46
N ALA A 42 -4.01 3.54 1.30
CA ALA A 42 -4.48 4.90 1.10
C ALA A 42 -5.37 4.99 -0.16
N ARG A 43 -6.48 5.74 -0.04
CA ARG A 43 -7.37 6.08 -1.14
C ARG A 43 -7.95 7.47 -0.93
N ASP A 44 -7.61 8.40 -1.81
CA ASP A 44 -8.12 9.78 -1.76
C ASP A 44 -7.74 10.53 -0.47
N GLU A 45 -6.50 10.37 -0.01
CA GLU A 45 -5.96 10.89 1.27
C GLU A 45 -4.88 11.97 1.09
N ALA A 46 -4.81 12.65 -0.06
CA ALA A 46 -3.74 13.64 -0.33
C ALA A 46 -3.62 14.75 0.74
N GLU A 47 -4.74 15.10 1.39
CA GLU A 47 -4.78 16.11 2.44
C GLU A 47 -4.29 15.59 3.81
N ASN A 48 -4.62 14.35 4.17
CA ASN A 48 -4.36 13.80 5.51
C ASN A 48 -3.05 13.02 5.61
N LEU A 49 -2.62 12.41 4.50
CA LEU A 49 -1.44 11.56 4.46
C LEU A 49 -0.17 12.28 4.92
N PRO A 50 0.10 13.56 4.55
CA PRO A 50 1.29 14.27 5.03
C PRO A 50 1.38 14.36 6.55
N ALA A 51 0.27 14.69 7.23
CA ALA A 51 0.23 14.79 8.69
C ALA A 51 0.42 13.42 9.36
N THR A 52 -0.13 12.36 8.75
CA THR A 52 0.06 10.98 9.22
C THR A 52 1.52 10.55 9.12
N LEU A 53 2.16 10.79 7.98
CA LEU A 53 3.58 10.48 7.77
C LEU A 53 4.47 11.28 8.72
N ALA A 54 4.18 12.57 8.95
CA ALA A 54 4.90 13.39 9.91
C ALA A 54 4.78 12.86 11.34
N ALA A 55 3.59 12.40 11.75
CA ALA A 55 3.38 11.82 13.07
C ALA A 55 4.14 10.48 13.24
N LEU A 56 4.19 9.65 12.19
CA LEU A 56 4.97 8.41 12.18
C LEU A 56 6.48 8.68 12.17
N ALA A 57 6.94 9.73 11.50
CA ALA A 57 8.34 10.16 11.52
C ALA A 57 8.77 10.67 12.92
N ALA A 58 7.83 11.27 13.66
CA ALA A 58 8.06 11.85 14.98
C ALA A 58 7.94 10.85 16.14
N GLN A 59 7.83 9.53 15.87
CA GLN A 59 7.72 8.53 16.92
C GLN A 59 8.94 8.52 17.85
N THR A 60 8.68 8.19 19.11
CA THR A 60 9.71 8.14 20.16
C THR A 60 9.69 6.80 20.88
N THR A 61 10.83 6.44 21.45
CA THR A 61 10.96 5.34 22.40
C THR A 61 10.18 5.64 23.69
N LEU A 62 10.02 4.64 24.56
CA LEU A 62 9.40 4.82 25.88
C LEU A 62 10.13 5.81 26.80
N ARG A 63 11.36 6.21 26.46
CA ARG A 63 12.15 7.22 27.18
C ARG A 63 12.05 8.61 26.55
N GLY A 64 11.18 8.79 25.54
CA GLY A 64 11.00 10.06 24.82
C GLY A 64 12.11 10.40 23.83
N GLN A 65 13.04 9.48 23.55
CA GLN A 65 14.06 9.66 22.51
C GLN A 65 13.46 9.38 21.12
N PRO A 66 13.82 10.13 20.06
CA PRO A 66 13.39 9.81 18.69
C PRO A 66 13.71 8.36 18.32
N LEU A 67 12.79 7.71 17.62
CA LEU A 67 13.02 6.38 17.07
C LEU A 67 14.03 6.48 15.92
N ASP A 68 14.95 5.52 15.80
CA ASP A 68 15.91 5.47 14.70
C ASP A 68 15.18 5.33 13.36
N PRO A 69 15.26 6.30 12.43
CA PRO A 69 14.59 6.22 11.12
C PRO A 69 15.05 5.05 10.27
N ALA A 70 16.25 4.50 10.48
CA ALA A 70 16.73 3.33 9.76
C ALA A 70 16.11 2.02 10.27
N SER A 71 15.44 2.06 11.43
CA SER A 71 14.84 0.86 12.06
C SER A 71 13.43 0.55 11.56
N TYR A 72 12.82 1.44 10.78
CA TYR A 72 11.49 1.22 10.23
C TYR A 72 11.31 1.81 8.84
N GLU A 73 10.35 1.26 8.11
CA GLU A 73 9.90 1.79 6.82
C GLU A 73 8.39 2.00 6.84
N ILE A 74 7.93 2.94 6.00
CA ILE A 74 6.50 3.18 5.79
C ILE A 74 6.20 2.90 4.33
N LEU A 75 5.34 1.92 4.08
CA LEU A 75 4.89 1.53 2.74
C LEU A 75 3.46 2.01 2.54
N VAL A 76 3.28 3.03 1.70
CA VAL A 76 1.96 3.55 1.35
C VAL A 76 1.46 2.83 0.10
N LEU A 77 0.35 2.12 0.24
CA LEU A 77 -0.35 1.46 -0.85
C LEU A 77 -1.46 2.38 -1.36
N ALA A 78 -1.08 3.33 -2.21
CA ALA A 78 -2.02 4.22 -2.88
C ALA A 78 -2.73 3.45 -4.00
N ASN A 79 -3.99 3.09 -3.78
CA ASN A 79 -4.76 2.28 -4.72
C ASN A 79 -6.09 2.94 -5.09
N ASN A 80 -6.41 2.97 -6.37
CA ASN A 80 -7.66 3.53 -6.89
C ASN A 80 -7.96 4.96 -6.41
N CYS A 81 -6.91 5.78 -6.32
CA CYS A 81 -7.01 7.19 -5.95
C CYS A 81 -7.47 8.02 -7.16
N ARG A 82 -8.26 9.05 -6.90
CA ARG A 82 -8.77 10.06 -7.83
C ARG A 82 -8.10 11.41 -7.60
N ASP A 83 -7.39 11.57 -6.50
CA ASP A 83 -6.62 12.76 -6.13
C ASP A 83 -5.11 12.52 -6.25
N GLN A 84 -4.31 13.39 -5.63
CA GLN A 84 -2.84 13.35 -5.66
C GLN A 84 -2.23 12.50 -4.53
N THR A 85 -2.95 11.54 -3.94
CA THR A 85 -2.45 10.72 -2.82
C THR A 85 -1.07 10.09 -3.11
N ALA A 86 -0.85 9.60 -4.34
CA ALA A 86 0.41 8.94 -4.70
C ALA A 86 1.59 9.90 -4.93
N ALA A 87 1.36 11.22 -4.94
CA ALA A 87 2.38 12.24 -5.12
C ALA A 87 2.83 12.89 -3.80
N VAL A 88 2.22 12.50 -2.68
CA VAL A 88 2.63 12.85 -1.31
C VAL A 88 3.89 12.08 -0.94
#